data_AF-A0A7Y5HW60-F1
#
_entry.id   AF-A0A7Y5HW60-F1
#
_cell.length_a   1.000
_cell.length_b   1.000
_cell.length_c   1.000
_cell.angle_alpha   90.00
_cell.angle_beta   90.00
_cell.angle_gamma   90.00
#
_symmetry.space_group_name_H-M   'P 1'
#
loop_
_entity.id
_entity.type
_entity.pdbx_description
1 polymer ?
#
loop_
_entity_poly.entity_id
_entity_poly.type
_entity_poly.pdbx_seq_one_letter_code
_entity_poly.pdbx_strand_id
1 'polypeptide(L)'
;MPVKTVLDGSAVPVRIWTDDIDEGSKAQLANIASLPFIHHHVAAMPDVHLGIGATIGSVIATHQAIIPAAVGVDIGCGMVAARLSLTANDIDERRLKKVFDQISRDVPVGRDQHADGRVLV
;
A
#
# COMPACT_ATOMS: atom_id res chain seq x y z
N MET A 1 18.31 -1.22 1.06
CA MET A 1 17.96 -2.66 1.02
C MET A 1 18.26 -3.18 -0.38
N PRO A 2 19.06 -4.25 -0.55
CA PRO A 2 19.37 -4.79 -1.87
C PRO A 2 18.20 -5.59 -2.44
N VAL A 3 18.17 -5.74 -3.76
CA VAL A 3 17.33 -6.73 -4.44
C VAL A 3 17.76 -8.12 -3.98
N LYS A 4 16.79 -8.96 -3.62
CA LYS A 4 16.98 -10.33 -3.13
C LYS A 4 16.87 -11.34 -4.26
N THR A 5 15.81 -11.22 -5.05
CA THR A 5 15.49 -12.11 -6.16
C THR A 5 15.14 -11.31 -7.39
N VAL A 6 15.54 -11.80 -8.57
CA VAL A 6 15.09 -11.29 -9.86
C VAL A 6 14.33 -12.42 -10.57
N LEU A 7 13.12 -12.13 -11.05
CA LEU A 7 12.40 -13.03 -11.93
C LEU A 7 12.66 -12.57 -13.37
N ASP A 8 13.42 -13.38 -14.09
CA ASP A 8 13.69 -13.24 -15.51
C ASP A 8 12.79 -14.24 -16.27
N GLY A 9 12.00 -13.77 -17.24
CA GLY A 9 11.04 -14.61 -17.96
C GLY A 9 9.79 -13.89 -18.48
N SER A 10 9.53 -12.68 -18.00
CA SER A 10 8.51 -11.76 -18.52
C SER A 10 9.11 -10.77 -19.53
N ALA A 11 8.28 -9.93 -20.15
CA ALA A 11 8.74 -8.91 -21.10
C ALA A 11 9.76 -7.93 -20.48
N VAL A 12 9.58 -7.61 -19.20
CA VAL A 12 10.58 -6.93 -18.36
C VAL A 12 10.87 -7.74 -17.09
N PRO A 13 12.04 -7.61 -16.46
CA PRO A 13 12.33 -8.34 -15.22
C PRO A 13 11.47 -7.85 -14.05
N VAL A 14 11.25 -8.73 -13.06
CA VAL A 14 10.72 -8.36 -11.75
C VAL A 14 11.84 -8.33 -10.73
N ARG A 15 12.01 -7.23 -10.00
CA ARG A 15 12.98 -7.11 -8.91
C ARG A 15 12.26 -7.21 -7.57
N ILE A 16 12.70 -8.12 -6.70
CA ILE A 16 12.04 -8.43 -5.43
C ILE A 16 12.98 -8.13 -4.26
N TRP A 17 12.49 -7.38 -3.27
CA TRP A 17 13.28 -6.94 -2.09
C TRP A 17 13.08 -7.79 -0.83
N THR A 18 12.36 -8.90 -0.93
CA THR A 18 12.12 -9.87 0.16
C THR A 18 12.39 -11.29 -0.31
N ASP A 19 12.67 -12.17 0.65
CA ASP A 19 12.74 -13.62 0.48
C ASP A 19 11.39 -14.30 0.84
N ASP A 20 10.48 -13.54 1.45
CA ASP A 20 9.15 -13.98 1.88
C ASP A 20 8.10 -13.55 0.84
N ILE A 21 7.81 -14.45 -0.10
CA ILE A 21 6.84 -14.21 -1.17
C ILE A 21 6.27 -15.54 -1.67
N ASP A 22 4.95 -15.63 -1.76
CA ASP A 22 4.23 -16.81 -2.23
C ASP A 22 4.19 -16.92 -3.77
N GLU A 23 3.89 -18.11 -4.28
CA GLU A 23 3.84 -18.38 -5.72
C GLU A 23 2.72 -17.61 -6.44
N GLY A 24 1.60 -17.33 -5.77
CA GLY A 24 0.52 -16.52 -6.34
C GLY A 24 0.97 -15.07 -6.59
N SER A 25 1.66 -14.47 -5.62
CA SER A 25 2.27 -13.15 -5.75
C SER A 25 3.31 -13.11 -6.88
N LYS A 26 4.18 -14.12 -6.98
CA LYS A 26 5.17 -14.23 -8.07
C LYS A 26 4.49 -14.30 -9.44
N ALA A 27 3.46 -15.14 -9.57
CA ALA A 27 2.71 -15.28 -10.82
C ALA A 27 2.02 -13.96 -11.21
N GLN A 28 1.40 -13.27 -10.25
CA GLN A 28 0.75 -11.98 -10.50
C GLN A 28 1.77 -10.91 -10.94
N LEU A 29 2.94 -10.84 -10.29
CA LEU A 29 4.03 -9.95 -10.71
C LEU A 29 4.53 -10.28 -12.12
N ALA A 30 4.72 -11.56 -12.45
CA ALA A 30 5.16 -12.01 -13.76
C ALA A 30 4.15 -11.68 -14.87
N ASN A 31 2.85 -11.78 -14.57
CA ASN A 31 1.78 -11.39 -15.48
C ASN A 31 1.82 -9.88 -15.77
N ILE A 32 1.96 -9.04 -14.74
CA ILE A 32 2.08 -7.59 -14.91
C ILE A 32 3.32 -7.24 -15.72
N ALA A 33 4.46 -7.83 -15.37
CA ALA A 33 5.74 -7.61 -16.06
C ALA A 33 5.73 -8.08 -17.52
N SER A 34 4.74 -8.87 -17.93
CA SER A 34 4.54 -9.29 -19.32
C SER A 34 3.71 -8.30 -20.15
N LEU A 35 3.12 -7.27 -19.52
CA LEU A 35 2.35 -6.27 -20.26
C LEU A 35 3.27 -5.41 -21.15
N PRO A 36 2.86 -5.09 -22.39
CA PRO A 36 3.74 -4.51 -23.40
C PRO A 36 4.14 -3.05 -23.12
N PHE A 37 3.46 -2.40 -22.17
CA PHE A 37 3.66 -1.00 -21.81
C PHE A 37 4.33 -0.82 -20.44
N ILE A 38 4.82 -1.88 -19.79
CA ILE A 38 5.61 -1.73 -18.56
C ILE A 38 6.97 -1.13 -18.91
N HIS A 39 7.37 -0.13 -18.13
CA HIS A 39 8.64 0.55 -18.29
C HIS A 39 9.75 -0.14 -17.48
N HIS A 40 10.75 -0.70 -18.17
CA HIS A 40 12.03 -1.21 -17.65
C HIS A 40 11.96 -2.43 -16.70
N HIS A 41 11.11 -2.43 -15.68
CA HIS A 41 10.93 -3.51 -14.70
C HIS A 41 9.70 -3.29 -13.83
N VAL A 42 9.24 -4.35 -13.15
CA VAL A 42 8.34 -4.25 -11.99
C VAL A 42 9.17 -4.38 -10.71
N ALA A 43 8.86 -3.60 -9.68
CA ALA A 43 9.51 -3.71 -8.38
C ALA A 43 8.53 -4.20 -7.31
N ALA A 44 8.87 -5.28 -6.63
CA ALA A 44 8.12 -5.84 -5.51
C ALA A 44 8.81 -5.47 -4.19
N MET A 45 8.09 -4.70 -3.38
CA MET A 45 8.55 -4.21 -2.08
C MET A 45 8.56 -5.35 -1.04
N PRO A 46 9.20 -5.17 0.13
CA PRO A 46 9.32 -6.23 1.11
C PRO A 46 8.00 -6.75 1.70
N ASP A 47 6.94 -5.96 1.63
CA ASP A 47 5.58 -6.24 2.09
C ASP A 47 4.68 -6.78 0.97
N VAL A 48 5.25 -7.17 -0.17
CA VAL A 48 4.51 -7.67 -1.33
C VAL A 48 3.68 -8.89 -0.97
N HIS A 49 2.42 -8.89 -1.40
CA HIS A 49 1.54 -10.05 -1.28
C HIS A 49 0.43 -10.00 -2.32
N LEU A 50 -0.30 -11.11 -2.42
CA LEU A 50 -1.34 -11.32 -3.41
C LEU A 50 -2.43 -10.26 -3.26
N GLY A 51 -2.78 -9.63 -4.38
CA GLY A 51 -3.88 -8.68 -4.46
C GLY A 51 -4.87 -9.03 -5.56
N ILE A 52 -5.78 -8.11 -5.87
CA ILE A 52 -6.78 -8.28 -6.93
C ILE A 52 -6.35 -7.42 -8.12
N GLY A 53 -6.08 -8.06 -9.25
CA GLY A 53 -5.54 -7.40 -10.45
C GLY A 53 -4.03 -7.20 -10.38
N ALA A 54 -3.53 -6.50 -9.36
CA ALA A 54 -2.10 -6.39 -9.06
C ALA A 54 -1.76 -6.82 -7.63
N THR A 55 -0.48 -7.11 -7.37
CA THR A 55 -0.01 -7.34 -6.00
C THR A 55 -0.01 -6.04 -5.20
N ILE A 56 -0.31 -6.16 -3.91
CA ILE A 56 -0.07 -5.08 -2.95
C ILE A 56 1.46 -4.99 -2.74
N GLY A 57 1.98 -3.79 -2.48
CA GLY A 57 3.43 -3.59 -2.29
C GLY A 57 4.22 -3.69 -3.59
N SER A 58 3.64 -3.32 -4.73
CA SER A 58 4.35 -3.27 -6.03
C SER A 58 4.44 -1.86 -6.60
N VAL A 59 5.52 -1.60 -7.34
CA VAL A 59 5.72 -0.38 -8.12
C VAL A 59 5.76 -0.76 -9.60
N ILE A 60 4.82 -0.18 -10.36
CA ILE A 60 4.57 -0.52 -11.77
C ILE A 60 4.60 0.79 -12.56
N ALA A 61 5.72 1.07 -13.21
CA ALA A 61 5.83 2.20 -14.12
C ALA A 61 5.33 1.80 -15.52
N THR A 62 4.52 2.64 -16.15
CA THR A 62 3.92 2.37 -17.46
C THR A 62 4.23 3.49 -18.46
N HIS A 63 4.23 3.13 -19.74
CA HIS A 63 4.30 4.09 -20.86
C HIS A 63 2.92 4.28 -21.47
N GLN A 64 2.41 5.51 -21.44
CA GLN A 64 1.17 5.92 -22.10
C GLN A 64 -0.07 5.04 -21.76
N ALA A 65 -0.06 4.39 -20.60
CA ALA A 65 -1.12 3.48 -20.17
C ALA A 65 -1.40 3.65 -18.68
N ILE A 66 -2.66 3.48 -18.28
CA ILE A 66 -3.10 3.47 -16.89
C ILE A 66 -3.70 2.09 -16.61
N ILE A 67 -3.37 1.52 -15.45
CA ILE A 67 -3.94 0.25 -14.97
C ILE A 67 -4.74 0.56 -13.69
N PRO A 68 -6.07 0.82 -13.76
CA PRO A 68 -6.85 1.17 -12.58
C PRO A 68 -6.76 0.13 -11.46
N ALA A 69 -6.75 -1.16 -11.80
CA ALA A 69 -6.62 -2.25 -10.84
C ALA A 69 -5.27 -2.26 -10.10
N ALA A 70 -4.23 -1.62 -10.63
CA ALA A 70 -2.93 -1.50 -9.96
C ALA A 70 -2.88 -0.36 -8.92
N VAL A 71 -3.86 0.54 -8.91
CA VAL A 71 -3.98 1.61 -7.90
C VAL A 71 -4.60 1.07 -6.61
N GLY A 72 -5.52 0.12 -6.73
CA GLY A 72 -6.29 -0.44 -5.62
C GLY A 72 -7.71 0.15 -5.55
N VAL A 73 -8.56 -0.51 -4.75
CA VAL A 73 -9.98 -0.14 -4.60
C VAL A 73 -10.18 1.09 -3.70
N ASP A 74 -9.25 1.31 -2.75
CA ASP A 74 -9.26 2.44 -1.82
C ASP A 74 -8.25 3.50 -2.29
N ILE A 75 -8.65 4.25 -3.32
CA ILE A 75 -7.80 5.25 -3.96
C ILE A 75 -7.53 6.40 -2.98
N GLY A 76 -6.24 6.65 -2.74
CA GLY A 76 -5.81 7.66 -1.78
C GLY A 76 -5.62 7.12 -0.36
N CYS A 77 -5.78 5.81 -0.16
CA CYS A 77 -5.31 5.16 1.06
C CYS A 77 -3.83 5.51 1.30
N GLY A 78 -3.54 5.95 2.52
CA GLY A 78 -2.23 6.49 2.86
C GLY A 78 -2.21 7.01 4.28
N MET A 79 -1.07 7.59 4.65
CA MET A 79 -0.81 8.07 6.00
C MET A 79 -0.52 9.56 6.01
N VAL A 80 -1.02 10.25 7.04
CA VAL A 80 -0.61 11.62 7.40
C VAL A 80 0.03 11.57 8.77
N ALA A 81 1.18 12.23 8.91
CA ALA A 81 1.86 12.37 10.19
C ALA A 81 2.06 13.86 10.51
N ALA A 82 1.68 14.27 11.73
CA ALA A 82 1.90 15.61 12.26
C ALA A 82 2.84 15.54 13.46
N ARG A 83 3.95 16.28 13.40
CA ARG A 83 4.91 16.36 14.51
C ARG A 83 4.39 17.31 15.59
N LEU A 84 4.33 16.83 16.82
CA LEU A 84 3.99 17.64 18.00
C LEU A 84 5.24 18.24 18.65
N SER A 85 5.05 19.23 19.52
CA SER A 85 6.10 19.74 20.42
C SER A 85 6.33 18.86 21.65
N LEU A 86 5.56 17.78 21.81
CA LEU A 86 5.63 16.85 22.92
C LEU A 86 6.65 15.75 22.64
N THR A 87 7.31 15.28 23.70
CA THR A 87 8.18 14.11 23.71
C THR A 87 7.50 12.94 24.42
N ALA A 88 8.06 11.73 24.28
CA ALA A 88 7.54 10.55 24.96
C ALA A 88 7.53 10.68 26.49
N ASN A 89 8.39 11.52 27.07
CA ASN A 89 8.47 11.73 28.51
C ASN A 89 7.39 12.71 29.04
N ASP A 90 6.71 13.46 28.15
CA ASP A 90 5.72 14.46 28.55
C ASP A 90 4.32 13.84 28.80
N ILE A 91 4.11 12.61 28.35
CA ILE A 91 2.82 11.92 28.35
C ILE A 91 2.95 10.59 29.09
N ASP A 92 2.30 10.49 30.25
CA ASP A 92 2.10 9.22 30.95
C ASP A 92 0.93 8.42 30.34
N GLU A 93 0.83 7.15 30.72
CA GLU A 93 -0.21 6.23 30.23
C GLU A 93 -1.63 6.75 30.50
N ARG A 94 -1.84 7.44 31.63
CA ARG A 94 -3.15 7.99 31.99
C ARG A 94 -3.56 9.13 31.06
N ARG A 95 -2.63 10.02 30.71
CA ARG A 95 -2.84 11.10 29.73
C ARG A 95 -3.02 10.54 28.34
N LEU A 96 -2.23 9.52 27.96
CA LEU A 96 -2.35 8.86 26.66
C LEU A 96 -3.75 8.24 26.49
N LYS A 97 -4.27 7.58 27.52
CA LYS A 97 -5.64 7.05 27.50
C LYS A 97 -6.68 8.15 27.27
N LYS A 98 -6.56 9.30 27.96
CA LYS A 98 -7.48 10.43 27.75
C LYS A 98 -7.45 10.96 26.33
N VAL A 99 -6.27 11.05 25.73
CA VAL A 99 -6.12 11.48 24.33
C VAL A 99 -6.77 10.46 23.39
N PHE A 100 -6.51 9.16 23.59
CA PHE A 100 -7.12 8.09 22.80
C PHE A 100 -8.65 8.07 22.89
N ASP A 101 -9.21 8.18 24.11
CA ASP A 101 -10.66 8.25 24.33
C ASP A 101 -11.25 9.47 23.61
N GLN A 102 -10.53 10.60 23.62
CA GLN A 102 -10.95 11.83 22.96
C GLN A 102 -10.91 11.71 21.43
N ILE A 103 -9.85 11.11 20.86
CA ILE A 103 -9.78 10.83 19.41
C ILE A 103 -10.93 9.90 19.01
N SER A 104 -11.15 8.84 19.77
CA SER A 104 -12.19 7.84 19.47
C SER A 104 -13.61 8.44 19.51
N ARG A 105 -13.84 9.47 20.32
CA ARG A 105 -15.10 10.22 20.36
C ARG A 105 -15.27 11.17 19.18
N ASP A 106 -14.20 11.86 18.79
CA ASP A 106 -14.27 12.96 17.81
C ASP A 106 -14.00 12.52 16.37
N VAL A 107 -13.36 11.36 16.16
CA VAL A 107 -13.07 10.80 14.84
C VAL A 107 -13.99 9.58 14.63
N PRO A 108 -15.07 9.71 13.83
CA PRO A 108 -15.97 8.61 13.53
C PRO A 108 -15.23 7.43 12.88
N VAL A 109 -15.51 6.21 13.34
CA VAL A 109 -14.93 4.98 12.79
C VAL A 109 -16.03 3.99 12.38
N GLY A 110 -15.87 3.42 11.19
CA GLY A 110 -16.82 2.45 10.64
C GLY A 110 -18.07 3.09 10.01
N ARG A 111 -18.78 2.30 9.20
CA ARG A 111 -19.90 2.78 8.38
C ARG A 111 -21.05 3.35 9.20
N ASP A 112 -21.33 2.75 10.37
CA ASP A 112 -22.45 3.14 11.23
C ASP A 112 -22.30 4.53 11.86
N GLN A 113 -21.10 5.10 11.84
CA GLN A 113 -20.81 6.43 12.42
C GLN A 113 -20.72 7.54 11.35
N HIS A 114 -20.79 7.18 10.07
CA HIS A 114 -20.85 8.15 8.98
C HIS A 114 -22.31 8.34 8.55
N ALA A 115 -22.78 9.59 8.49
CA ALA A 115 -24.07 9.90 7.89
C ALA A 115 -23.94 9.81 6.36
N ASP A 116 -24.46 8.75 5.75
CA ASP A 116 -24.37 8.45 4.31
C ASP A 116 -24.75 9.62 3.38
N GLY A 117 -25.54 10.59 3.87
CA GLY A 117 -26.01 11.75 3.09
C GLY A 117 -24.98 12.83 2.75
N ARG A 118 -23.69 12.66 3.04
CA ARG A 118 -22.63 13.66 2.75
C ARG A 118 -21.51 13.17 1.82
N VAL A 119 -21.65 11.99 1.21
CA VAL A 119 -20.69 11.56 0.19
C VAL A 119 -20.92 12.42 -1.06
N LEU A 120 -20.04 13.39 -1.28
CA LEU A 120 -19.94 14.11 -2.55
C LEU A 120 -19.59 13.07 -3.62
N VAL A 121 -20.57 12.75 -4.47
CA VAL A 121 -20.33 12.15 -5.79
C VAL A 121 -19.68 13.20 -6.67
#